data_AF-A0A1G5F1H4-F1
#
_entry.id   AF-A0A1G5F1H4-F1
#
_cell.length_a   1.000
_cell.length_b   1.000
_cell.length_c   1.000
_cell.angle_alpha   90.00
_cell.angle_beta   90.00
_cell.angle_gamma   90.00
#
_symmetry.space_group_name_H-M   'P 1'
#
loop_
_entity.id
_entity.type
_entity.pdbx_description
1 polymer ?
#
loop_
_entity_poly.entity_id
_entity_poly.type
_entity_poly.pdbx_seq_one_letter_code
_entity_poly.pdbx_strand_id
1 'polypeptide(L)'
;MKILGIDTSGLVGAVAIADGDMLVSQFSVQYKTTHSEILMPMLEDICKKIHLDLSSIDAIAVAKGPGSFTGLRIGSATAKGLALALDKPIIPIPTVDAIAYNLYGVEKIICPMMDAKRKQVYTGLYTFVPNTPEGKSLERTFDMQVIHEQFATSIEDIATRINELGKPVVLLGDGVPAYHDEIEELLKVPFSIAPMHQNRQSGAALCALAMQYAKEGRMVSSDEFAPEYLRLSQAEREAREKGTGETTDREKRKLESRKTPGIVRIRQMTAEDITDAALLEKENLGKEAWTQNQLATALTRDDTIYLVAEKAGRIVGMCGVQNISGDGEVTNVSVAGDCRGEGIGYKMMKQLLERGRGIGIKDYTLEVRAGNEHAIKLYERLGFVSEGLRPGFYDEPKEDAAIYWKCRQEE
;
A
#
# COMPACT_ATOMS: atom_id res chain seq x y z
N MET A 1 -17.78 8.53 -30.60
CA MET A 1 -17.39 8.99 -29.26
C MET A 1 -15.88 8.93 -29.19
N LYS A 2 -15.22 10.03 -28.84
CA LYS A 2 -13.78 10.13 -28.75
C LYS A 2 -13.33 10.07 -27.30
N ILE A 3 -12.49 9.08 -26.98
CA ILE A 3 -12.04 8.80 -25.61
C ILE A 3 -10.53 8.97 -25.52
N LEU A 4 -10.10 9.71 -24.49
CA LEU A 4 -8.72 9.71 -24.01
C LEU A 4 -8.57 8.64 -22.93
N GLY A 5 -7.74 7.63 -23.16
CA GLY A 5 -7.41 6.59 -22.18
C GLY A 5 -6.09 6.87 -21.47
N ILE A 6 -6.06 6.73 -20.14
CA ILE A 6 -4.86 6.88 -19.29
C ILE A 6 -4.74 5.67 -18.36
N ASP A 7 -3.59 4.99 -18.40
CA ASP A 7 -3.25 3.94 -17.44
C ASP A 7 -1.83 4.12 -16.92
N THR A 8 -1.70 4.35 -15.63
CA THR A 8 -0.43 4.42 -14.88
C THR A 8 -0.46 3.49 -13.68
N SER A 9 -1.38 2.51 -13.67
CA SER A 9 -1.64 1.63 -12.53
C SER A 9 -0.52 0.63 -12.26
N GLY A 10 0.32 0.32 -13.25
CA GLY A 10 1.36 -0.71 -13.15
C GLY A 10 2.74 -0.23 -13.60
N LEU A 11 3.51 -1.17 -14.14
CA LEU A 11 4.86 -0.91 -14.68
C LEU A 11 4.85 -0.16 -16.01
N VAL A 12 3.72 -0.17 -16.72
CA VAL A 12 3.53 0.53 -17.99
C VAL A 12 2.80 1.84 -17.71
N GLY A 13 3.37 2.95 -18.18
CA GLY A 13 2.61 4.17 -18.40
C GLY A 13 2.04 4.14 -19.82
N ALA A 14 0.73 4.26 -19.97
CA ALA A 14 0.04 4.17 -21.25
C ALA A 14 -0.99 5.29 -21.44
N VAL A 15 -1.04 5.82 -22.66
CA VAL A 15 -2.01 6.81 -23.12
C VAL A 15 -2.54 6.38 -24.48
N ALA A 16 -3.84 6.52 -24.72
CA ALA A 16 -4.44 6.23 -26.02
C ALA A 16 -5.55 7.21 -26.37
N ILE A 17 -5.78 7.40 -27.67
CA ILE A 17 -6.94 8.11 -28.20
C ILE A 17 -7.72 7.12 -29.07
N ALA A 18 -9.00 6.94 -28.76
CA ALA A 18 -9.93 6.19 -29.58
C ALA A 18 -11.06 7.09 -30.08
N ASP A 19 -11.59 6.82 -31.27
CA ASP A 19 -12.77 7.48 -31.82
C ASP A 19 -13.70 6.44 -32.46
N GLY A 20 -14.84 6.19 -31.80
CA GLY A 20 -15.68 5.03 -32.10
C GLY A 20 -14.91 3.72 -32.00
N ASP A 21 -14.92 2.93 -33.08
CA ASP A 21 -14.21 1.64 -33.16
C ASP A 21 -12.75 1.79 -33.63
N MET A 22 -12.27 3.02 -33.86
CA MET A 22 -10.91 3.29 -34.32
C MET A 22 -9.99 3.65 -33.15
N LEU A 23 -8.92 2.88 -32.97
CA LEU A 23 -7.77 3.30 -32.17
C LEU A 23 -6.95 4.31 -32.99
N VAL A 24 -7.07 5.59 -32.68
CA VAL A 24 -6.40 6.68 -33.41
C VAL A 24 -4.90 6.69 -33.11
N SER A 25 -4.55 6.51 -31.85
CA SER A 25 -3.15 6.48 -31.40
C SER A 25 -3.01 5.81 -30.05
N GLN A 26 -1.85 5.20 -29.79
CA GLN A 26 -1.44 4.77 -28.48
C GLN A 26 0.04 5.04 -28.25
N PHE A 27 0.42 5.31 -27.01
CA PHE A 27 1.80 5.41 -26.57
C PHE A 27 1.90 4.69 -25.22
N SER A 28 2.77 3.70 -25.15
CA SER A 28 3.11 2.97 -23.92
C SER A 28 4.61 2.96 -23.68
N VAL A 29 5.02 3.17 -22.43
CA VAL A 29 6.41 3.04 -21.97
C VAL A 29 6.46 2.13 -20.76
N GLN A 30 7.30 1.10 -20.84
CA GLN A 30 7.60 0.18 -19.73
C GLN A 30 9.09 0.23 -19.44
N TYR A 31 9.55 1.33 -18.84
CA TYR A 31 10.96 1.56 -18.55
C TYR A 31 11.13 2.38 -17.28
N LYS A 32 12.33 2.38 -16.69
CA LYS A 32 12.67 2.84 -15.32
C LYS A 32 12.37 4.32 -14.99
N THR A 33 11.66 5.05 -15.84
CA THR A 33 11.30 6.45 -15.64
C THR A 33 10.06 6.56 -14.75
N THR A 34 9.92 7.68 -14.02
CA THR A 34 8.71 7.89 -13.21
C THR A 34 7.52 8.31 -14.07
N HIS A 35 6.32 7.82 -13.75
CA HIS A 35 5.10 8.15 -14.51
C HIS A 35 4.82 9.66 -14.55
N SER A 36 5.20 10.39 -13.50
CA SER A 36 5.05 11.85 -13.39
C SER A 36 5.89 12.62 -14.41
N GLU A 37 7.03 12.06 -14.82
CA GLU A 37 7.92 12.70 -15.80
C GLU A 37 7.47 12.44 -17.24
N ILE A 38 6.77 11.33 -17.50
CA ILE A 38 6.46 10.89 -18.87
C ILE A 38 5.02 11.14 -19.31
N LEU A 39 4.05 11.15 -18.38
CA LEU A 39 2.63 11.13 -18.75
C LEU A 39 2.19 12.35 -19.55
N MET A 40 2.52 13.57 -19.07
CA MET A 40 2.16 14.80 -19.79
C MET A 40 2.91 14.93 -21.12
N PRO A 41 4.24 14.68 -21.20
CA PRO A 41 4.92 14.62 -22.50
C PRO A 41 4.32 13.62 -23.48
N MET A 42 3.90 12.43 -23.03
CA MET A 42 3.24 11.44 -23.89
C MET A 42 1.92 11.96 -24.46
N LEU A 43 1.11 12.63 -23.63
CA LEU A 43 -0.15 13.26 -24.05
C LEU A 43 0.10 14.36 -25.08
N GLU A 44 1.06 15.25 -24.82
CA GLU A 44 1.45 16.33 -25.73
C GLU A 44 1.95 15.78 -27.07
N ASP A 45 2.80 14.76 -27.04
CA ASP A 45 3.35 14.12 -28.23
C ASP A 45 2.27 13.47 -29.09
N ILE A 46 1.33 12.74 -28.46
CA ILE A 46 0.18 12.17 -29.17
C ILE A 46 -0.62 13.30 -29.80
N CYS A 47 -1.09 14.26 -29.02
CA CYS A 47 -1.98 15.32 -29.50
C CYS A 47 -1.34 16.11 -30.66
N LYS A 48 -0.04 16.39 -30.56
CA LYS A 48 0.73 17.03 -31.62
C LYS A 48 0.82 16.18 -32.89
N LYS A 49 1.09 14.88 -32.78
CA LYS A 49 1.24 13.97 -33.93
C LYS A 49 -0.06 13.76 -34.70
N ILE A 50 -1.18 13.69 -33.99
CA ILE A 50 -2.50 13.50 -34.61
C ILE A 50 -3.28 14.80 -34.81
N HIS A 51 -2.66 15.95 -34.51
CA HIS A 51 -3.27 17.29 -34.58
C HIS A 51 -4.61 17.38 -33.84
N LEU A 52 -4.69 16.74 -32.67
CA LEU A 52 -5.89 16.69 -31.86
C LEU A 52 -5.94 17.89 -30.91
N ASP A 53 -7.06 18.61 -30.96
CA ASP A 53 -7.48 19.49 -29.86
C ASP A 53 -8.09 18.63 -28.74
N LEU A 54 -7.48 18.65 -27.56
CA LEU A 54 -7.96 17.91 -26.39
C LEU A 54 -9.39 18.29 -25.98
N SER A 55 -9.86 19.51 -26.28
CA SER A 55 -11.24 19.91 -25.99
C SER A 55 -12.29 19.14 -26.81
N SER A 56 -11.86 18.54 -27.93
CA SER A 56 -12.69 17.77 -28.86
C SER A 56 -12.90 16.31 -28.45
N ILE A 57 -12.38 15.88 -27.31
CA ILE A 57 -12.70 14.57 -26.72
C ILE A 57 -14.08 14.62 -26.07
N ASP A 58 -14.72 13.47 -25.97
CA ASP A 58 -16.04 13.32 -25.33
C ASP A 58 -15.92 12.86 -23.88
N ALA A 59 -14.90 12.06 -23.55
CA ALA A 59 -14.64 11.59 -22.19
C ALA A 59 -13.18 11.19 -21.96
N ILE A 60 -12.82 11.07 -20.68
CA ILE A 60 -11.51 10.59 -20.24
C ILE A 60 -11.69 9.24 -19.54
N ALA A 61 -11.18 8.16 -20.12
CA ALA A 61 -11.09 6.87 -19.46
C ALA A 61 -9.79 6.76 -18.65
N VAL A 62 -9.89 6.30 -17.41
CA VAL A 62 -8.73 6.18 -16.53
C VAL A 62 -8.78 4.88 -15.73
N ALA A 63 -7.63 4.23 -15.59
CA ALA A 63 -7.50 3.06 -14.71
C ALA A 63 -7.75 3.49 -13.26
N LYS A 64 -8.84 3.01 -12.66
CA LYS A 64 -9.24 3.38 -11.29
C LYS A 64 -8.50 2.59 -10.23
N GLY A 65 -7.89 1.46 -10.55
CA GLY A 65 -7.29 0.55 -9.56
C GLY A 65 -7.82 -0.87 -9.70
N PRO A 66 -7.13 -1.88 -9.14
CA PRO A 66 -5.95 -1.78 -8.27
C PRO A 66 -4.65 -1.45 -9.03
N GLY A 67 -3.59 -1.13 -8.29
CA GLY A 67 -2.31 -0.77 -8.89
C GLY A 67 -1.32 -0.16 -7.88
N SER A 68 -0.19 0.30 -8.39
CA SER A 68 0.79 1.08 -7.63
C SER A 68 0.15 2.37 -7.13
N PHE A 69 0.30 2.67 -5.83
CA PHE A 69 -0.26 3.88 -5.21
C PHE A 69 0.18 5.16 -5.90
N THR A 70 1.49 5.30 -6.11
CA THR A 70 2.06 6.45 -6.80
C THR A 70 1.52 6.54 -8.22
N GLY A 71 1.47 5.41 -8.92
CA GLY A 71 0.95 5.34 -10.29
C GLY A 71 -0.52 5.73 -10.41
N LEU A 72 -1.39 5.15 -9.57
CA LEU A 72 -2.82 5.48 -9.55
C LEU A 72 -3.07 6.94 -9.18
N ARG A 73 -2.31 7.51 -8.24
CA ARG A 73 -2.42 8.94 -7.88
C ARG A 73 -2.04 9.85 -9.05
N ILE A 74 -0.96 9.53 -9.77
CA ILE A 74 -0.53 10.31 -10.94
C ILE A 74 -1.62 10.30 -12.02
N GLY A 75 -2.06 9.10 -12.44
CA GLY A 75 -3.09 8.98 -13.48
C GLY A 75 -4.42 9.61 -13.08
N SER A 76 -4.84 9.40 -11.83
CA SER A 76 -6.08 9.99 -11.30
C SER A 76 -6.02 11.51 -11.22
N ALA A 77 -4.92 12.08 -10.73
CA ALA A 77 -4.75 13.53 -10.65
C ALA A 77 -4.74 14.17 -12.03
N THR A 78 -4.03 13.58 -13.00
CA THR A 78 -4.01 14.04 -14.38
C THR A 78 -5.41 13.96 -15.01
N ALA A 79 -6.10 12.82 -14.88
CA ALA A 79 -7.45 12.66 -15.43
C ALA A 79 -8.43 13.67 -14.82
N LYS A 80 -8.43 13.86 -13.49
CA LYS A 80 -9.27 14.86 -12.82
C LYS A 80 -8.96 16.28 -13.26
N GLY A 81 -7.68 16.64 -13.36
CA GLY A 81 -7.25 17.96 -13.80
C GLY A 81 -7.71 18.26 -15.23
N LEU A 82 -7.55 17.31 -16.15
CA LEU A 82 -8.01 17.42 -17.53
C LEU A 82 -9.55 17.46 -17.62
N ALA A 83 -10.24 16.57 -16.90
CA ALA A 83 -11.70 16.52 -16.86
C ALA A 83 -12.30 17.85 -16.40
N LEU A 84 -11.74 18.42 -15.33
CA LEU A 84 -12.17 19.72 -14.79
C LEU A 84 -11.88 20.86 -15.77
N ALA A 85 -10.70 20.89 -16.39
CA ALA A 85 -10.31 21.95 -17.31
C ALA A 85 -11.09 21.92 -18.64
N LEU A 86 -11.47 20.73 -19.09
CA LEU A 86 -12.16 20.52 -20.38
C LEU A 86 -13.68 20.37 -20.24
N ASP A 87 -14.20 20.35 -19.01
CA ASP A 87 -15.59 20.03 -18.67
C ASP A 87 -16.05 18.71 -19.31
N LYS A 88 -15.29 17.63 -19.04
CA LYS A 88 -15.53 16.29 -19.59
C LYS A 88 -15.73 15.24 -18.50
N PRO A 89 -16.62 14.25 -18.72
CA PRO A 89 -16.79 13.15 -17.78
C PRO A 89 -15.59 12.22 -17.77
N ILE A 90 -15.45 11.49 -16.66
CA ILE A 90 -14.48 10.42 -16.46
C ILE A 90 -15.19 9.06 -16.59
N ILE A 91 -14.57 8.12 -17.29
CA ILE A 91 -14.98 6.71 -17.34
C ILE A 91 -13.98 5.90 -16.48
N PRO A 92 -14.36 5.48 -15.27
CA PRO A 92 -13.46 4.81 -14.34
C PRO A 92 -13.39 3.31 -14.65
N ILE A 93 -12.22 2.83 -15.09
CA ILE A 93 -12.03 1.45 -15.53
C ILE A 93 -11.27 0.63 -14.48
N PRO A 94 -11.81 -0.48 -13.95
CA PRO A 94 -11.07 -1.39 -13.09
C PRO A 94 -9.82 -1.90 -13.82
N THR A 95 -8.65 -1.81 -13.17
CA THR A 95 -7.36 -2.04 -13.84
C THR A 95 -7.27 -3.45 -14.42
N VAL A 96 -7.62 -4.46 -13.61
CA VAL A 96 -7.51 -5.86 -14.03
C VAL A 96 -8.57 -6.23 -15.06
N ASP A 97 -9.71 -5.54 -15.09
CA ASP A 97 -10.70 -5.68 -16.17
C ASP A 97 -10.09 -5.21 -17.50
N ALA A 98 -9.43 -4.05 -17.53
CA ALA A 98 -8.76 -3.54 -18.73
C ALA A 98 -7.65 -4.50 -19.20
N ILE A 99 -6.88 -5.07 -18.26
CA ILE A 99 -5.85 -6.06 -18.59
C ILE A 99 -6.50 -7.32 -19.18
N ALA A 100 -7.58 -7.85 -18.57
CA ALA A 100 -8.29 -9.02 -19.09
C ALA A 100 -8.86 -8.76 -20.50
N TYR A 101 -9.31 -7.52 -20.78
CA TYR A 101 -9.84 -7.13 -22.08
C TYR A 101 -8.82 -7.19 -23.22
N ASN A 102 -7.51 -7.25 -22.94
CA ASN A 102 -6.48 -7.55 -23.96
C ASN A 102 -6.71 -8.89 -24.68
N LEU A 103 -7.45 -9.80 -24.06
CA LEU A 103 -7.73 -11.15 -24.54
C LEU A 103 -9.19 -11.30 -25.01
N TYR A 104 -9.74 -10.26 -25.65
CA TYR A 104 -11.09 -10.27 -26.22
C TYR A 104 -11.37 -11.55 -27.02
N GLY A 105 -12.50 -12.20 -26.71
CA GLY A 105 -12.93 -13.44 -27.38
C GLY A 105 -12.31 -14.72 -26.83
N VAL A 106 -11.45 -14.66 -25.80
CA VAL A 106 -10.95 -15.87 -25.14
C VAL A 106 -12.03 -16.47 -24.23
N GLU A 107 -12.57 -17.61 -24.65
CA GLU A 107 -13.59 -18.39 -23.92
C GLU A 107 -13.01 -19.24 -22.77
N LYS A 108 -11.68 -19.24 -22.59
CA LYS A 108 -11.00 -19.84 -21.43
C LYS A 108 -11.18 -18.94 -20.20
N ILE A 109 -10.74 -19.42 -19.05
CA ILE A 109 -10.56 -18.55 -17.88
C ILE A 109 -9.42 -17.58 -18.19
N ILE A 110 -9.61 -16.31 -17.87
CA ILE A 110 -8.60 -15.25 -17.97
C ILE A 110 -8.32 -14.78 -16.56
N CYS A 111 -7.06 -14.83 -16.15
CA CYS A 111 -6.63 -14.41 -14.81
C CYS A 111 -5.49 -13.39 -14.92
N PRO A 112 -5.80 -12.08 -15.00
CA PRO A 112 -4.81 -11.04 -14.87
C PRO A 112 -4.23 -11.03 -13.44
N MET A 113 -2.92 -10.93 -13.31
CA MET A 113 -2.20 -10.95 -12.05
C MET A 113 -1.22 -9.78 -12.01
N MET A 114 -1.53 -8.77 -11.20
CA MET A 114 -0.58 -7.72 -10.89
C MET A 114 0.17 -8.05 -9.60
N ASP A 115 1.50 -7.95 -9.59
CA ASP A 115 2.31 -8.26 -8.41
C ASP A 115 1.99 -7.29 -7.25
N ALA A 116 1.38 -7.82 -6.19
CA ALA A 116 1.07 -7.06 -4.98
C ALA A 116 2.14 -7.25 -3.88
N LYS A 117 3.27 -7.90 -4.19
CA LYS A 117 4.36 -8.29 -3.29
C LYS A 117 3.92 -9.32 -2.24
N ARG A 118 4.92 -9.99 -1.65
CA ARG A 118 4.77 -10.98 -0.57
C ARG A 118 3.83 -12.14 -0.95
N LYS A 119 4.04 -12.73 -2.14
CA LYS A 119 3.23 -13.85 -2.64
C LYS A 119 1.75 -13.51 -2.76
N GLN A 120 1.45 -12.23 -2.99
CA GLN A 120 0.10 -11.77 -3.26
C GLN A 120 0.02 -11.07 -4.60
N VAL A 121 -1.16 -11.15 -5.19
CA VAL A 121 -1.51 -10.50 -6.45
C VAL A 121 -2.80 -9.72 -6.30
N TYR A 122 -2.91 -8.65 -7.08
CA TYR A 122 -4.20 -8.12 -7.46
C TYR A 122 -4.67 -8.86 -8.70
N THR A 123 -5.88 -9.39 -8.65
CA THR A 123 -6.39 -10.26 -9.71
C THR A 123 -7.90 -10.19 -9.80
N GLY A 124 -8.45 -10.84 -10.83
CA GLY A 124 -9.85 -11.14 -11.04
C GLY A 124 -9.95 -12.38 -11.92
N LEU A 125 -11.16 -12.90 -12.12
CA LEU A 125 -11.39 -14.03 -13.00
C LEU A 125 -12.43 -13.64 -14.03
N TYR A 126 -12.10 -13.85 -15.31
CA TYR A 126 -12.92 -13.42 -16.43
C TYR A 126 -13.02 -14.50 -17.48
N THR A 127 -13.99 -14.35 -18.37
CA THR A 127 -14.08 -15.11 -19.61
C THR A 127 -14.87 -14.30 -20.63
N PHE A 128 -14.72 -14.59 -21.91
CA PHE A 128 -15.58 -14.03 -22.95
C PHE A 128 -16.58 -15.06 -23.40
N VAL A 129 -17.86 -14.69 -23.40
CA VAL A 129 -18.95 -15.53 -23.88
C VAL A 129 -19.38 -15.01 -25.25
N PRO A 130 -19.44 -15.87 -26.29
CA PRO A 130 -19.92 -15.44 -27.58
C PRO A 130 -21.40 -15.04 -27.48
N ASN A 131 -21.70 -13.81 -27.86
CA ASN A 131 -23.05 -13.35 -28.07
C ASN A 131 -23.45 -13.82 -29.47
N THR A 132 -24.53 -14.59 -29.55
CA THR A 132 -25.06 -15.08 -30.83
C THR A 132 -26.26 -14.20 -31.16
N PRO A 133 -26.16 -13.25 -32.10
CA PRO A 133 -27.31 -12.45 -32.48
C PRO A 133 -28.43 -13.37 -32.99
N GLU A 134 -29.69 -13.06 -32.66
CA GLU A 134 -30.83 -13.73 -33.26
C GLU A 134 -30.82 -13.49 -34.78
N GLY A 135 -30.48 -14.52 -35.57
CA GLY A 135 -30.47 -14.44 -37.03
C GLY A 135 -29.42 -15.31 -37.73
N LYS A 136 -29.22 -15.08 -39.03
CA LYS A 136 -28.25 -15.79 -39.89
C LYS A 136 -26.85 -15.15 -39.90
N SER A 137 -26.56 -14.20 -39.01
CA SER A 137 -25.24 -13.56 -39.00
C SER A 137 -24.17 -14.57 -38.57
N LEU A 138 -23.04 -14.57 -39.29
CA LEU A 138 -21.85 -15.34 -38.91
C LEU A 138 -20.91 -14.51 -38.02
N GLU A 139 -21.18 -13.21 -37.88
CA GLU A 139 -20.45 -12.36 -36.96
C GLU A 139 -20.71 -12.80 -35.52
N ARG A 140 -19.63 -13.07 -34.79
CA ARG A 140 -19.67 -13.35 -33.36
C ARG A 140 -19.08 -12.17 -32.63
N THR A 141 -19.90 -11.53 -31.82
CA THR A 141 -19.42 -10.61 -30.79
C THR A 141 -19.25 -11.40 -29.49
N PHE A 142 -18.51 -10.85 -28.56
CA PHE A 142 -18.29 -11.44 -27.25
C PHE A 142 -18.62 -10.45 -26.15
N ASP A 143 -19.30 -10.96 -25.13
CA ASP A 143 -19.56 -10.26 -23.90
C ASP A 143 -18.52 -10.71 -22.86
N MET A 144 -17.89 -9.74 -22.21
CA MET A 144 -16.97 -10.01 -21.11
C MET A 144 -17.80 -10.41 -19.89
N GLN A 145 -17.63 -11.64 -19.43
CA GLN A 145 -18.22 -12.11 -18.18
C GLN A 145 -17.18 -12.03 -17.06
N VAL A 146 -17.55 -11.32 -15.99
CA VAL A 146 -16.79 -11.28 -14.73
C VAL A 146 -17.20 -12.50 -13.90
N ILE A 147 -16.30 -13.47 -13.77
CA ILE A 147 -16.50 -14.65 -12.92
C ILE A 147 -16.22 -14.28 -11.46
N HIS A 148 -15.17 -13.49 -11.24
CA HIS A 148 -14.84 -12.90 -9.95
C HIS A 148 -14.33 -11.49 -10.19
N GLU A 149 -14.94 -10.53 -9.50
CA GLU A 149 -14.50 -9.13 -9.52
C GLU A 149 -13.08 -8.97 -9.00
N GLN A 150 -12.48 -7.82 -9.24
CA GLN A 150 -11.12 -7.55 -8.81
C GLN A 150 -10.93 -7.63 -7.29
N PHE A 151 -9.87 -8.30 -6.84
CA PHE A 151 -9.57 -8.51 -5.43
C PHE A 151 -8.06 -8.73 -5.22
N ALA A 152 -7.63 -8.65 -3.95
CA ALA A 152 -6.27 -9.01 -3.55
C ALA A 152 -6.26 -10.37 -2.87
N THR A 153 -5.34 -11.24 -3.26
CA THR A 153 -5.28 -12.62 -2.75
C THR A 153 -3.87 -13.19 -2.85
N SER A 154 -3.61 -14.34 -2.20
CA SER A 154 -2.34 -15.05 -2.35
C SER A 154 -2.32 -15.91 -3.62
N ILE A 155 -1.12 -16.33 -4.03
CA ILE A 155 -0.95 -17.24 -5.17
C ILE A 155 -1.64 -18.60 -4.89
N GLU A 156 -1.58 -19.08 -3.65
CA GLU A 156 -2.21 -20.33 -3.23
C GLU A 156 -3.74 -20.26 -3.35
N ASP A 157 -4.34 -19.16 -2.90
CA ASP A 157 -5.79 -18.98 -2.93
C ASP A 157 -6.32 -18.83 -4.35
N ILE A 158 -5.64 -18.05 -5.21
CA ILE A 158 -6.06 -17.91 -6.61
C ILE A 158 -5.87 -19.21 -7.39
N ALA A 159 -4.79 -19.95 -7.15
CA ALA A 159 -4.58 -21.26 -7.76
C ALA A 159 -5.67 -22.26 -7.34
N THR A 160 -6.07 -22.24 -6.07
CA THR A 160 -7.18 -23.06 -5.56
C THR A 160 -8.47 -22.74 -6.30
N ARG A 161 -8.83 -21.46 -6.43
CA ARG A 161 -10.04 -21.03 -7.15
C ARG A 161 -10.01 -21.41 -8.63
N ILE A 162 -8.87 -21.26 -9.30
CA ILE A 162 -8.71 -21.66 -10.71
C ILE A 162 -8.89 -23.18 -10.85
N ASN A 163 -8.31 -23.96 -9.94
CA ASN A 163 -8.42 -25.42 -9.93
C ASN A 163 -9.88 -25.88 -9.72
N GLU A 164 -10.62 -25.21 -8.84
CA GLU A 164 -12.05 -25.48 -8.59
C GLU A 164 -12.92 -25.23 -9.82
N LEU A 165 -12.56 -24.28 -10.68
CA LEU A 165 -13.26 -24.05 -11.95
C LEU A 165 -13.02 -25.18 -12.97
N GLY A 166 -11.92 -25.93 -12.86
CA GLY A 166 -11.62 -27.09 -13.69
C GLY A 166 -11.45 -26.79 -15.19
N LYS A 167 -11.25 -25.52 -15.57
CA LYS A 167 -11.12 -25.07 -16.96
C LYS A 167 -9.70 -24.58 -17.25
N PRO A 168 -9.22 -24.67 -18.51
CA PRO A 168 -7.95 -24.06 -18.89
C PRO A 168 -7.93 -22.56 -18.62
N VAL A 169 -6.76 -22.04 -18.24
CA VAL A 169 -6.58 -20.63 -17.87
C VAL A 169 -5.50 -19.95 -18.72
N VAL A 170 -5.73 -18.68 -19.07
CA VAL A 170 -4.72 -17.78 -19.63
C VAL A 170 -4.33 -16.76 -18.55
N LEU A 171 -3.05 -16.77 -18.19
CA LEU A 171 -2.46 -15.89 -17.20
C LEU A 171 -1.80 -14.69 -17.89
N LEU A 172 -1.91 -13.51 -17.30
CA LEU A 172 -1.29 -12.29 -17.80
C LEU A 172 -0.98 -11.30 -16.68
N GLY A 173 -0.09 -10.34 -16.91
CA GLY A 173 0.35 -9.37 -15.90
C GLY A 173 1.74 -9.67 -15.33
N ASP A 174 2.25 -8.75 -14.52
CA ASP A 174 3.61 -8.78 -13.96
C ASP A 174 3.75 -9.69 -12.73
N GLY A 175 2.63 -10.11 -12.13
CA GLY A 175 2.60 -11.15 -11.10
C GLY A 175 2.96 -12.53 -11.64
N VAL A 176 2.63 -12.83 -12.89
CA VAL A 176 2.88 -14.16 -13.49
C VAL A 176 4.38 -14.53 -13.48
N PRO A 177 5.30 -13.72 -14.03
CA PRO A 177 6.72 -14.05 -13.96
C PRO A 177 7.30 -13.97 -12.53
N ALA A 178 6.70 -13.20 -11.62
CA ALA A 178 7.18 -13.05 -10.25
C ALA A 178 6.92 -14.31 -9.39
N TYR A 179 5.92 -15.10 -9.76
CA TYR A 179 5.47 -16.28 -9.01
C TYR A 179 5.32 -17.51 -9.92
N HIS A 180 6.13 -17.59 -10.98
CA HIS A 180 6.01 -18.63 -12.00
C HIS A 180 6.15 -20.04 -11.40
N ASP A 181 7.16 -20.26 -10.57
CA ASP A 181 7.45 -21.57 -9.98
C ASP A 181 6.29 -22.02 -9.07
N GLU A 182 5.74 -21.13 -8.24
CA GLU A 182 4.57 -21.44 -7.43
C GLU A 182 3.32 -21.71 -8.29
N ILE A 183 3.11 -20.95 -9.37
CA ILE A 183 2.00 -21.18 -10.30
C ILE A 183 2.11 -22.57 -10.94
N GLU A 184 3.30 -22.96 -11.38
CA GLU A 184 3.56 -24.26 -12.00
C GLU A 184 3.35 -25.42 -10.99
N GLU A 185 3.71 -25.23 -9.73
CA GLU A 185 3.48 -26.20 -8.66
C GLU A 185 2.00 -26.34 -8.27
N LEU A 186 1.28 -25.21 -8.18
CA LEU A 186 -0.05 -25.16 -7.58
C LEU A 186 -1.20 -25.38 -8.57
N LEU A 187 -1.03 -25.01 -9.85
CA LEU A 187 -2.08 -25.19 -10.86
C LEU A 187 -2.19 -26.66 -11.31
N LYS A 188 -3.42 -27.15 -11.30
CA LYS A 188 -3.81 -28.52 -11.69
C LYS A 188 -4.60 -28.56 -13.00
N VAL A 189 -4.81 -27.40 -13.61
CA VAL A 189 -5.46 -27.24 -14.92
C VAL A 189 -4.46 -26.75 -15.96
N PRO A 190 -4.65 -27.03 -17.25
CA PRO A 190 -3.79 -26.49 -18.29
C PRO A 190 -3.77 -24.97 -18.26
N PHE A 191 -2.58 -24.37 -18.23
CA PHE A 191 -2.43 -22.92 -18.29
C PHE A 191 -1.55 -22.49 -19.45
N SER A 192 -1.72 -21.23 -19.87
CA SER A 192 -0.86 -20.56 -20.83
C SER A 192 -0.63 -19.12 -20.39
N ILE A 193 0.49 -18.52 -20.77
CA ILE A 193 0.81 -17.13 -20.44
C ILE A 193 0.61 -16.28 -21.69
N ALA A 194 -0.06 -15.13 -21.55
CA ALA A 194 -0.29 -14.22 -22.66
C ALA A 194 1.03 -13.69 -23.26
N PRO A 195 1.10 -13.52 -24.60
CA PRO A 195 2.29 -13.01 -25.25
C PRO A 195 2.56 -11.55 -24.89
N MET A 196 3.82 -11.10 -25.01
CA MET A 196 4.29 -9.81 -24.50
C MET A 196 3.43 -8.60 -24.87
N HIS A 197 2.84 -8.58 -26.07
CA HIS A 197 2.02 -7.47 -26.57
C HIS A 197 0.60 -7.41 -25.98
N GLN A 198 0.16 -8.46 -25.27
CA GLN A 198 -1.14 -8.56 -24.59
C GLN A 198 -1.01 -8.72 -23.07
N ASN A 199 0.23 -8.74 -22.55
CA ASN A 199 0.53 -9.21 -21.19
C ASN A 199 0.57 -8.08 -20.14
N ARG A 200 0.27 -6.83 -20.50
CA ARG A 200 0.42 -5.65 -19.63
C ARG A 200 -0.73 -4.66 -19.85
N GLN A 201 -0.74 -3.59 -19.04
CA GLN A 201 -1.67 -2.47 -19.22
C GLN A 201 -1.59 -1.94 -20.65
N SER A 202 -2.76 -1.68 -21.23
CA SER A 202 -2.91 -1.25 -22.62
C SER A 202 -3.93 -0.13 -22.68
N GLY A 203 -3.49 1.05 -23.14
CA GLY A 203 -4.40 2.18 -23.37
C GLY A 203 -5.49 1.83 -24.39
N ALA A 204 -5.17 1.00 -25.38
CA ALA A 204 -6.13 0.54 -26.38
C ALA A 204 -7.25 -0.33 -25.77
N ALA A 205 -6.89 -1.33 -24.96
CA ALA A 205 -7.88 -2.18 -24.31
C ALA A 205 -8.71 -1.41 -23.28
N LEU A 206 -8.09 -0.48 -22.55
CA LEU A 206 -8.77 0.44 -21.65
C LEU A 206 -9.80 1.30 -22.38
N CYS A 207 -9.44 1.91 -23.52
CA CYS A 207 -10.38 2.67 -24.34
C CYS A 207 -11.52 1.80 -24.88
N ALA A 208 -11.21 0.58 -25.34
CA ALA A 208 -12.22 -0.34 -25.87
C ALA A 208 -13.25 -0.75 -24.80
N LEU A 209 -12.80 -1.06 -23.57
CA LEU A 209 -13.69 -1.33 -22.45
C LEU A 209 -14.47 -0.08 -22.03
N ALA A 210 -13.82 1.09 -22.06
CA ALA A 210 -14.47 2.36 -21.76
C ALA A 210 -15.61 2.71 -22.72
N MET A 211 -15.50 2.35 -24.00
CA MET A 211 -16.61 2.49 -24.95
C MET A 211 -17.84 1.70 -24.51
N GLN A 212 -17.66 0.49 -23.98
CA GLN A 212 -18.79 -0.32 -23.47
C GLN A 212 -19.39 0.33 -22.23
N TYR A 213 -18.54 0.77 -21.29
CA TYR A 213 -19.00 1.45 -20.08
C TYR A 213 -19.74 2.76 -20.39
N ALA A 214 -19.29 3.53 -21.38
CA ALA A 214 -19.97 4.72 -21.83
C ALA A 214 -21.36 4.42 -22.41
N LYS A 215 -21.51 3.34 -23.18
CA LYS A 215 -22.83 2.88 -23.69
C LYS A 215 -23.76 2.48 -22.55
N GLU A 216 -23.22 1.92 -21.47
CA GLU A 216 -23.95 1.59 -20.24
C GLU A 216 -24.22 2.82 -19.35
N GLY A 217 -23.77 4.03 -19.73
CA GLY A 217 -23.93 5.25 -18.92
C GLY A 217 -23.02 5.31 -17.70
N ARG A 218 -21.96 4.50 -17.64
CA ARG A 218 -21.01 4.42 -16.51
C ARG A 218 -19.93 5.49 -16.60
N MET A 219 -20.37 6.72 -16.46
CA MET A 219 -19.55 7.93 -16.44
C MET A 219 -19.77 8.69 -15.13
N VAL A 220 -18.72 9.35 -14.65
CA VAL A 220 -18.77 10.16 -13.43
C VAL A 220 -18.17 11.53 -13.67
N SER A 221 -18.53 12.51 -12.84
CA SER A 221 -17.86 13.81 -12.85
C SER A 221 -16.42 13.71 -12.31
N SER A 222 -15.61 14.76 -12.52
CA SER A 222 -14.27 14.87 -11.92
C SER A 222 -14.30 14.77 -10.40
N ASP A 223 -15.35 15.30 -9.77
CA ASP A 223 -15.49 15.37 -8.32
C ASP A 223 -15.86 14.02 -7.72
N GLU A 224 -16.75 13.28 -8.39
CA GLU A 224 -17.17 11.93 -7.98
C GLU A 224 -16.09 10.87 -8.19
N PHE A 225 -15.14 11.09 -9.11
CA PHE A 225 -14.09 10.13 -9.38
C PHE A 225 -13.08 10.01 -8.22
N ALA A 226 -12.87 8.78 -7.76
CA ALA A 226 -11.82 8.40 -6.82
C ALA A 226 -11.16 7.07 -7.22
N PRO A 227 -9.83 6.93 -7.05
CA PRO A 227 -9.14 5.66 -7.26
C PRO A 227 -9.53 4.61 -6.21
N GLU A 228 -9.49 3.35 -6.63
CA GLU A 228 -9.91 2.18 -5.89
C GLU A 228 -8.71 1.48 -5.20
N TYR A 229 -8.64 1.77 -3.91
CA TYR A 229 -7.83 1.19 -2.84
C TYR A 229 -8.07 -0.30 -2.48
N LEU A 230 -7.92 -1.32 -3.35
CA LEU A 230 -8.24 -2.73 -2.96
C LEU A 230 -7.40 -3.27 -1.80
N ARG A 231 -6.20 -2.74 -1.72
CA ARG A 231 -5.31 -2.87 -0.58
C ARG A 231 -5.10 -1.44 -0.13
N LEU A 232 -4.97 -1.23 1.16
CA LEU A 232 -4.61 0.10 1.63
C LEU A 232 -3.25 0.51 1.04
N SER A 233 -2.95 1.81 0.95
CA SER A 233 -1.57 2.23 0.69
C SER A 233 -0.64 1.62 1.70
N GLN A 234 0.65 1.50 1.36
CA GLN A 234 1.61 1.08 2.37
C GLN A 234 1.46 1.94 3.64
N ALA A 235 1.28 3.26 3.42
CA ALA A 235 0.76 4.22 4.37
C ALA A 235 -0.60 3.80 5.00
N GLU A 236 -1.73 3.79 4.29
CA GLU A 236 -3.03 3.50 4.92
C GLU A 236 -3.19 2.08 5.51
N ARG A 237 -2.37 1.07 5.13
CA ARG A 237 -2.29 -0.24 5.85
C ARG A 237 -1.70 0.01 7.21
N GLU A 238 -0.60 0.73 7.22
CA GLU A 238 0.05 1.21 8.43
C GLU A 238 -0.91 2.10 9.25
N ALA A 239 -1.84 2.87 8.65
CA ALA A 239 -2.84 3.70 9.37
C ALA A 239 -4.17 3.01 9.74
N ARG A 240 -4.67 2.03 8.98
CA ARG A 240 -5.91 1.30 9.32
C ARG A 240 -5.65 0.16 10.29
N GLU A 241 -4.40 -0.31 10.35
CA GLU A 241 -3.87 -1.01 11.52
C GLU A 241 -3.69 -0.06 12.74
N LYS A 242 -3.91 1.27 12.60
CA LYS A 242 -3.91 2.28 13.70
C LYS A 242 -5.30 2.85 14.05
N GLY A 243 -6.27 2.83 13.12
CA GLY A 243 -7.56 3.52 13.25
C GLY A 243 -8.78 2.67 13.66
N THR A 244 -8.66 1.37 13.96
CA THR A 244 -9.79 0.59 14.51
C THR A 244 -10.00 0.91 15.99
N GLY A 245 -10.56 2.07 16.27
CA GLY A 245 -10.89 2.47 17.63
C GLY A 245 -11.54 3.85 17.73
N GLU A 246 -12.65 4.09 17.01
CA GLU A 246 -13.78 4.87 17.56
C GLU A 246 -14.97 4.85 16.58
N THR A 247 -15.93 3.93 16.81
CA THR A 247 -17.32 4.13 16.40
C THR A 247 -18.11 4.54 17.63
N THR A 248 -18.90 5.60 17.45
CA THR A 248 -19.62 6.34 18.49
C THR A 248 -20.71 5.51 19.18
N ASP A 249 -21.02 5.93 20.41
CA ASP A 249 -21.88 5.37 21.47
C ASP A 249 -23.27 4.76 21.11
N ARG A 250 -23.69 4.72 19.85
CA ARG A 250 -24.96 4.09 19.44
C ARG A 250 -24.85 2.60 19.07
N GLU A 251 -23.63 2.08 18.81
CA GLU A 251 -23.42 0.66 18.46
C GLU A 251 -22.85 -0.23 19.59
N LYS A 252 -22.60 0.35 20.78
CA LYS A 252 -22.09 -0.34 21.99
C LYS A 252 -22.94 -1.53 22.47
N ARG A 253 -24.13 -1.77 21.89
CA ARG A 253 -25.00 -2.91 22.26
C ARG A 253 -24.79 -4.20 21.45
N LYS A 254 -23.92 -4.22 20.43
CA LYS A 254 -23.67 -5.45 19.63
C LYS A 254 -22.26 -6.03 19.74
N LEU A 255 -21.33 -5.36 20.44
CA LEU A 255 -19.90 -5.73 20.47
C LEU A 255 -19.43 -6.32 21.81
N GLU A 256 -20.31 -6.93 22.59
CA GLU A 256 -19.92 -7.77 23.72
C GLU A 256 -19.87 -9.25 23.29
N SER A 257 -18.83 -9.64 22.56
CA SER A 257 -18.21 -10.98 22.66
C SER A 257 -17.10 -11.16 21.64
N ARG A 258 -15.84 -11.25 22.12
CA ARG A 258 -14.80 -12.24 21.73
C ARG A 258 -13.42 -11.80 22.22
N LYS A 259 -12.91 -12.47 23.26
CA LYS A 259 -11.51 -12.41 23.71
C LYS A 259 -10.70 -13.46 22.94
N THR A 260 -9.63 -13.06 22.26
CA THR A 260 -8.57 -13.95 21.77
C THR A 260 -7.19 -13.29 21.98
N PRO A 261 -6.11 -14.01 22.33
CA PRO A 261 -4.83 -13.40 22.74
C PRO A 261 -4.01 -12.93 21.53
N GLY A 262 -3.64 -11.65 21.44
CA GLY A 262 -2.93 -11.06 20.30
C GLY A 262 -1.39 -11.05 20.43
N ILE A 263 -0.69 -11.33 19.31
CA ILE A 263 0.78 -11.32 19.18
C ILE A 263 1.31 -9.87 19.16
N VAL A 264 2.44 -9.60 19.83
CA VAL A 264 3.12 -8.29 19.84
C VAL A 264 4.20 -8.22 18.75
N ARG A 265 4.12 -7.20 17.89
CA ARG A 265 5.07 -6.94 16.80
C ARG A 265 5.84 -5.65 17.05
N ILE A 266 7.17 -5.69 16.92
CA ILE A 266 8.03 -4.49 17.02
C ILE A 266 8.48 -4.10 15.63
N ARG A 267 8.29 -2.84 15.27
CA ARG A 267 8.63 -2.29 13.96
C ARG A 267 9.11 -0.84 14.07
N GLN A 268 9.70 -0.33 13.00
CA GLN A 268 10.04 1.09 12.91
C GLN A 268 8.77 1.94 12.97
N MET A 269 8.86 3.05 13.67
CA MET A 269 7.83 4.09 13.76
C MET A 269 7.76 4.82 12.41
N THR A 270 6.57 5.00 11.88
CA THR A 270 6.27 5.75 10.65
C THR A 270 5.51 7.02 10.98
N ALA A 271 5.37 7.93 10.01
CA ALA A 271 4.68 9.21 10.22
C ALA A 271 3.25 9.06 10.77
N GLU A 272 2.62 7.92 10.50
CA GLU A 272 1.27 7.63 10.95
C GLU A 272 1.22 7.16 12.41
N ASP A 273 2.33 6.66 12.97
CA ASP A 273 2.39 6.23 14.38
C ASP A 273 2.48 7.44 15.33
N ILE A 274 2.85 8.60 14.79
CA ILE A 274 3.19 9.80 15.58
C ILE A 274 2.06 10.17 16.54
N THR A 275 0.82 10.14 16.05
CA THR A 275 -0.34 10.52 16.87
C THR A 275 -0.53 9.55 18.04
N ASP A 276 -0.52 8.24 17.79
CA ASP A 276 -0.74 7.22 18.82
C ASP A 276 0.44 7.10 19.78
N ALA A 277 1.66 7.20 19.26
CA ALA A 277 2.88 7.19 20.06
C ALA A 277 2.92 8.40 21.00
N ALA A 278 2.59 9.60 20.51
CA ALA A 278 2.48 10.79 21.34
C ALA A 278 1.37 10.69 22.38
N LEU A 279 0.22 10.08 22.06
CA LEU A 279 -0.87 9.86 23.03
C LEU A 279 -0.46 8.86 24.12
N LEU A 280 0.15 7.74 23.75
CA LEU A 280 0.70 6.74 24.68
C LEU A 280 1.76 7.34 25.58
N GLU A 281 2.65 8.13 25.02
CA GLU A 281 3.71 8.78 25.76
C GLU A 281 3.13 9.82 26.73
N LYS A 282 2.16 10.63 26.29
CA LYS A 282 1.45 11.58 27.15
C LYS A 282 0.71 10.90 28.30
N GLU A 283 0.14 9.73 28.07
CA GLU A 283 -0.51 8.94 29.12
C GLU A 283 0.50 8.46 30.18
N ASN A 284 1.70 8.05 29.76
CA ASN A 284 2.70 7.46 30.66
C ASN A 284 3.63 8.49 31.32
N LEU A 285 3.99 9.56 30.63
CA LEU A 285 5.01 10.53 31.03
C LEU A 285 4.43 11.94 31.29
N GLY A 286 3.13 12.16 31.02
CA GLY A 286 2.47 13.42 31.31
C GLY A 286 3.11 14.61 30.59
N LYS A 287 3.65 15.56 31.36
CA LYS A 287 4.31 16.77 30.82
C LYS A 287 5.68 16.50 30.20
N GLU A 288 6.32 15.38 30.52
CA GLU A 288 7.64 14.98 30.01
C GLU A 288 7.54 14.27 28.65
N ALA A 289 6.33 14.01 28.17
CA ALA A 289 6.08 13.36 26.89
C ALA A 289 6.43 14.25 25.70
N TRP A 290 6.98 13.66 24.65
CA TRP A 290 7.25 14.37 23.41
C TRP A 290 5.95 14.71 22.67
N THR A 291 5.96 15.88 22.04
CA THR A 291 4.86 16.32 21.18
C THR A 291 4.91 15.60 19.82
N GLN A 292 3.76 15.57 19.13
CA GLN A 292 3.67 15.00 17.78
C GLN A 292 4.69 15.63 16.81
N ASN A 293 4.91 16.95 16.90
CA ASN A 293 5.89 17.64 16.05
C ASN A 293 7.34 17.23 16.35
N GLN A 294 7.68 16.97 17.62
CA GLN A 294 9.01 16.49 18.00
C GLN A 294 9.26 15.07 17.45
N LEU A 295 8.28 14.18 17.57
CA LEU A 295 8.36 12.85 16.97
C LEU A 295 8.41 12.91 15.44
N ALA A 296 7.60 13.77 14.81
CA ALA A 296 7.62 13.99 13.36
C ALA A 296 8.99 14.46 12.87
N THR A 297 9.58 15.42 13.57
CA THR A 297 10.90 15.97 13.24
C THR A 297 11.98 14.90 13.42
N ALA A 298 11.94 14.13 14.51
CA ALA A 298 12.88 13.04 14.74
C ALA A 298 12.85 12.02 13.60
N LEU A 299 11.67 11.62 13.13
CA LEU A 299 11.51 10.66 12.03
C LEU A 299 12.06 11.12 10.67
N THR A 300 12.31 12.42 10.48
CA THR A 300 12.94 12.94 9.25
C THR A 300 14.46 12.88 9.27
N ARG A 301 15.06 12.62 10.44
CA ARG A 301 16.51 12.63 10.63
C ARG A 301 17.08 11.23 10.49
N ASP A 302 18.22 11.14 9.81
CA ASP A 302 18.95 9.90 9.55
C ASP A 302 19.79 9.42 10.76
N ASP A 303 20.00 10.29 11.74
CA ASP A 303 20.70 10.01 12.98
C ASP A 303 19.79 9.49 14.11
N THR A 304 18.50 9.23 13.84
CA THR A 304 17.58 8.70 14.85
C THR A 304 16.92 7.38 14.42
N ILE A 305 16.55 6.56 15.41
CA ILE A 305 15.71 5.38 15.21
C ILE A 305 14.61 5.39 16.25
N TYR A 306 13.37 5.40 15.78
CA TYR A 306 12.19 5.24 16.61
C TYR A 306 11.46 3.95 16.22
N LEU A 307 11.09 3.17 17.23
CA LEU A 307 10.35 1.92 17.11
C LEU A 307 9.04 2.01 17.86
N VAL A 308 8.05 1.24 17.42
CA VAL A 308 6.80 1.00 18.11
C VAL A 308 6.58 -0.50 18.32
N ALA A 309 5.92 -0.83 19.43
CA ALA A 309 5.32 -2.14 19.65
C ALA A 309 3.82 -2.05 19.37
N GLU A 310 3.36 -2.87 18.44
CA GLU A 310 1.97 -2.96 18.03
C GLU A 310 1.40 -4.31 18.49
N LYS A 311 0.22 -4.29 19.10
CA LYS A 311 -0.50 -5.49 19.53
C LYS A 311 -1.95 -5.36 19.10
N ALA A 312 -2.40 -6.27 18.23
CA ALA A 312 -3.77 -6.29 17.68
C ALA A 312 -4.23 -4.94 17.08
N GLY A 313 -3.36 -4.26 16.31
CA GLY A 313 -3.68 -2.98 15.67
C GLY A 313 -3.72 -1.78 16.62
N ARG A 314 -3.06 -1.86 17.78
CA ARG A 314 -2.87 -0.75 18.71
C ARG A 314 -1.40 -0.56 19.02
N ILE A 315 -0.92 0.69 19.03
CA ILE A 315 0.41 1.03 19.54
C ILE A 315 0.38 0.92 21.07
N VAL A 316 1.06 -0.11 21.58
CA VAL A 316 1.14 -0.44 23.01
C VAL A 316 2.54 -0.20 23.58
N GLY A 317 3.49 0.23 22.76
CA GLY A 317 4.81 0.64 23.21
C GLY A 317 5.53 1.49 22.17
N MET A 318 6.48 2.30 22.62
CA MET A 318 7.44 2.96 21.74
C MET A 318 8.81 3.05 22.41
N CYS A 319 9.87 3.09 21.60
CA CYS A 319 11.18 3.54 22.06
C CYS A 319 11.95 4.29 20.98
N GLY A 320 12.85 5.18 21.39
CA GLY A 320 13.66 6.01 20.50
C GLY A 320 15.12 6.01 20.91
N VAL A 321 16.01 6.14 19.93
CA VAL A 321 17.43 6.44 20.14
C VAL A 321 17.88 7.49 19.13
N GLN A 322 18.72 8.41 19.57
CA GLN A 322 19.43 9.35 18.70
C GLN A 322 20.93 9.10 18.77
N ASN A 323 21.60 9.13 17.62
CA ASN A 323 23.04 8.98 17.52
C ASN A 323 23.71 10.36 17.69
N ILE A 324 24.50 10.49 18.75
CA ILE A 324 25.31 11.66 19.04
C ILE A 324 26.78 11.25 18.94
N SER A 325 27.38 11.51 17.76
CA SER A 325 28.81 11.27 17.51
C SER A 325 29.28 9.82 17.77
N GLY A 326 28.41 8.83 17.60
CA GLY A 326 28.69 7.42 17.83
C GLY A 326 28.08 6.84 19.10
N ASP A 327 27.57 7.69 19.99
CA ASP A 327 26.89 7.28 21.23
C ASP A 327 25.38 7.40 21.06
N GLY A 328 24.64 6.34 21.37
CA GLY A 328 23.20 6.27 21.23
C GLY A 328 22.51 6.68 22.52
N GLU A 329 21.93 7.87 22.54
CA GLU A 329 21.08 8.30 23.65
C GLU A 329 19.66 7.78 23.44
N VAL A 330 19.21 6.89 24.33
CA VAL A 330 17.85 6.38 24.32
C VAL A 330 16.94 7.45 24.92
N THR A 331 16.06 8.01 24.09
CA THR A 331 15.29 9.21 24.42
C THR A 331 13.96 8.88 25.10
N ASN A 332 13.23 7.92 24.56
CA ASN A 332 11.88 7.59 25.01
C ASN A 332 11.76 6.07 25.13
N VAL A 333 11.14 5.57 26.20
CA VAL A 333 10.73 4.17 26.35
C VAL A 333 9.40 4.13 27.08
N SER A 334 8.35 3.71 26.39
CA SER A 334 6.98 3.77 26.89
C SER A 334 6.24 2.48 26.56
N VAL A 335 5.45 1.94 27.50
CA VAL A 335 4.60 0.75 27.31
C VAL A 335 3.25 0.98 27.99
N ALA A 336 2.16 0.71 27.27
CA ALA A 336 0.79 0.87 27.72
C ALA A 336 0.53 0.08 29.01
N GLY A 337 -0.18 0.69 29.97
CA GLY A 337 -0.34 0.15 31.32
C GLY A 337 -0.93 -1.27 31.37
N ASP A 338 -1.88 -1.55 30.49
CA ASP A 338 -2.57 -2.84 30.33
C ASP A 338 -1.72 -3.93 29.67
N CYS A 339 -0.54 -3.58 29.13
CA CYS A 339 0.39 -4.51 28.46
C CYS A 339 1.75 -4.62 29.16
N ARG A 340 1.90 -4.05 30.37
CA ARG A 340 3.15 -4.14 31.16
C ARG A 340 3.35 -5.56 31.70
N GLY A 341 4.59 -5.94 31.99
CA GLY A 341 4.94 -7.29 32.45
C GLY A 341 4.99 -8.38 31.37
N GLU A 342 4.57 -8.09 30.13
CA GLU A 342 4.61 -9.04 29.01
C GLU A 342 5.98 -9.09 28.27
N GLY A 343 6.99 -8.38 28.78
CA GLY A 343 8.33 -8.32 28.18
C GLY A 343 8.44 -7.47 26.90
N ILE A 344 7.43 -6.64 26.59
CA ILE A 344 7.40 -5.78 25.40
C ILE A 344 8.58 -4.79 25.39
N GLY A 345 8.79 -4.09 26.51
CA GLY A 345 9.92 -3.16 26.65
C GLY A 345 11.28 -3.83 26.38
N TYR A 346 11.46 -5.08 26.83
CA TYR A 346 12.70 -5.82 26.64
C TYR A 346 12.96 -6.07 25.15
N LYS A 347 11.92 -6.57 24.47
CA LYS A 347 12.01 -6.88 23.03
C LYS A 347 12.22 -5.62 22.20
N MET A 348 11.55 -4.51 22.55
CA MET A 348 11.71 -3.22 21.86
C MET A 348 13.12 -2.70 21.98
N MET A 349 13.62 -2.60 23.22
CA MET A 349 14.96 -2.12 23.48
C MET A 349 16.01 -3.02 22.84
N LYS A 350 15.86 -4.35 22.88
CA LYS A 350 16.79 -5.25 22.19
C LYS A 350 16.89 -4.93 20.70
N GLN A 351 15.76 -4.75 20.02
CA GLN A 351 15.77 -4.38 18.60
C GLN A 351 16.31 -2.96 18.34
N LEU A 352 16.05 -2.01 19.26
CA LEU A 352 16.57 -0.65 19.17
C LEU A 352 18.10 -0.65 19.19
N LEU A 353 18.70 -1.41 20.11
CA LEU A 353 20.16 -1.56 20.22
C LEU A 353 20.75 -2.30 19.01
N GLU A 354 20.05 -3.28 18.46
CA GLU A 354 20.51 -4.00 17.26
C GLU A 354 20.51 -3.06 16.04
N ARG A 355 19.45 -2.27 15.86
CA ARG A 355 19.32 -1.35 14.72
C ARG A 355 20.18 -0.10 14.85
N GLY A 356 20.39 0.42 16.06
CA GLY A 356 21.25 1.58 16.30
C GLY A 356 22.68 1.37 15.80
N ARG A 357 23.17 0.12 15.85
CA ARG A 357 24.48 -0.24 15.25
C ARG A 357 24.52 0.03 13.75
N GLY A 358 23.38 -0.12 13.07
CA GLY A 358 23.22 0.14 11.64
C GLY A 358 23.37 1.61 11.24
N ILE A 359 23.16 2.54 12.19
CA ILE A 359 23.42 3.98 12.00
C ILE A 359 24.72 4.44 12.68
N GLY A 360 25.61 3.49 13.02
CA GLY A 360 26.95 3.80 13.55
C GLY A 360 27.05 3.97 15.07
N ILE A 361 26.00 3.64 15.83
CA ILE A 361 26.06 3.69 17.30
C ILE A 361 26.91 2.54 17.85
N LYS A 362 27.84 2.87 18.74
CA LYS A 362 28.76 1.92 19.40
C LYS A 362 28.33 1.63 20.83
N ASP A 363 28.12 2.68 21.60
CA ASP A 363 27.76 2.62 23.01
C ASP A 363 26.38 3.28 23.20
N TYR A 364 25.62 2.83 24.20
CA TYR A 364 24.28 3.36 24.45
C TYR A 364 24.18 3.90 25.86
N THR A 365 23.51 5.04 25.99
CA THR A 365 23.22 5.67 27.28
C THR A 365 21.74 5.94 27.43
N LEU A 366 21.25 5.91 28.67
CA LEU A 366 19.88 6.29 29.02
C LEU A 366 19.82 6.84 30.43
N GLU A 367 18.81 7.69 30.66
CA GLU A 367 18.44 8.19 31.98
C GLU A 367 17.07 7.59 32.37
N VAL A 368 16.95 7.14 33.62
CA VAL A 368 15.71 6.57 34.15
C VAL A 368 15.48 7.05 35.57
N ARG A 369 14.22 7.35 35.92
CA ARG A 369 13.79 7.65 37.31
C ARG A 369 14.32 6.60 38.29
N ALA A 370 15.00 7.04 39.35
CA ALA A 370 15.65 6.15 40.31
C ALA A 370 14.68 5.16 40.99
N GLY A 371 13.41 5.55 41.17
CA GLY A 371 12.34 4.71 41.71
C GLY A 371 11.66 3.79 40.69
N ASN A 372 12.00 3.85 39.39
CA ASN A 372 11.40 2.99 38.37
C ASN A 372 12.08 1.61 38.32
N GLU A 373 11.89 0.83 39.38
CA GLU A 373 12.52 -0.50 39.55
C GLU A 373 12.25 -1.46 38.38
N HIS A 374 11.07 -1.35 37.73
CA HIS A 374 10.73 -2.21 36.61
C HIS A 374 11.59 -1.86 35.38
N ALA A 375 11.74 -0.58 35.05
CA ALA A 375 12.58 -0.16 33.94
C ALA A 375 14.07 -0.44 34.22
N ILE A 376 14.52 -0.24 35.46
CA ILE A 376 15.90 -0.56 35.87
C ILE A 376 16.23 -2.04 35.62
N LYS A 377 15.40 -2.96 36.13
CA LYS A 377 15.57 -4.42 35.90
C LYS A 377 15.56 -4.78 34.41
N LEU A 378 14.80 -4.05 33.60
CA LEU A 378 14.78 -4.23 32.15
C LEU A 378 16.15 -3.91 31.52
N TYR A 379 16.70 -2.75 31.86
CA TYR A 379 17.94 -2.24 31.30
C TYR A 379 19.14 -3.09 31.76
N GLU A 380 19.19 -3.46 33.04
CA GLU A 380 20.21 -4.38 33.58
C GLU A 380 20.19 -5.72 32.84
N ARG A 381 19.01 -6.28 32.56
CA ARG A 381 18.87 -7.54 31.80
C ARG A 381 19.32 -7.41 30.35
N LEU A 382 19.26 -6.21 29.79
CA LEU A 382 19.81 -5.91 28.46
C LEU A 382 21.30 -5.63 28.51
N GLY A 383 21.92 -5.68 29.69
CA GLY A 383 23.34 -5.48 29.92
C GLY A 383 23.75 -4.01 29.93
N PHE A 384 22.85 -3.12 30.35
CA PHE A 384 23.25 -1.79 30.80
C PHE A 384 23.73 -1.87 32.26
N VAL A 385 24.66 -0.99 32.62
CA VAL A 385 25.23 -0.87 33.97
C VAL A 385 25.04 0.57 34.44
N SER A 386 24.68 0.75 35.70
CA SER A 386 24.55 2.08 36.32
C SER A 386 25.93 2.71 36.48
N GLU A 387 26.13 3.91 35.94
CA GLU A 387 27.39 4.67 36.05
C GLU A 387 27.27 5.93 36.92
N GLY A 388 26.04 6.34 37.29
CA GLY A 388 25.86 7.48 38.18
C GLY A 388 24.40 7.85 38.46
N LEU A 389 24.22 8.84 39.33
CA LEU A 389 22.92 9.47 39.63
C LEU A 389 23.02 10.97 39.32
N ARG A 390 21.95 11.51 38.75
CA ARG A 390 21.76 12.93 38.48
C ARG A 390 20.68 13.46 39.42
N PRO A 391 21.05 14.18 40.49
CA PRO A 391 20.11 14.60 41.52
C PRO A 391 19.05 15.57 40.98
N GLY A 392 17.78 15.33 41.32
CA GLY A 392 16.65 16.22 41.01
C GLY A 392 16.46 16.52 39.53
N PHE A 393 16.74 15.55 38.66
CA PHE A 393 16.63 15.70 37.21
C PHE A 393 15.18 15.80 36.73
N TYR A 394 14.27 15.04 37.35
CA TYR A 394 12.84 15.11 37.05
C TYR A 394 12.14 16.07 37.99
N ASP A 395 11.11 16.78 37.51
CA ASP A 395 10.45 17.86 38.26
C ASP A 395 9.11 17.44 38.90
N GLU A 396 8.33 16.54 38.28
CA GLU A 396 6.97 16.18 38.72
C GLU A 396 6.70 14.66 38.63
N PRO A 397 6.83 13.88 39.73
CA PRO A 397 7.41 14.28 41.02
C PRO A 397 8.92 14.50 40.92
N LYS A 398 9.45 15.34 41.84
CA LYS A 398 10.88 15.62 41.89
C LYS A 398 11.66 14.36 42.24
N GLU A 399 12.57 13.96 41.35
CA GLU A 399 13.25 12.67 41.46
C GLU A 399 14.62 12.68 40.76
N ASP A 400 15.54 11.87 41.27
CA ASP A 400 16.86 11.67 40.68
C ASP A 400 16.76 10.77 39.44
N ALA A 401 17.61 11.01 38.44
CA ALA A 401 17.77 10.11 37.31
C ALA A 401 19.00 9.24 37.49
N ALA A 402 18.85 7.92 37.36
CA ALA A 402 19.97 7.00 37.25
C ALA A 402 20.45 6.93 35.79
N ILE A 403 21.75 7.10 35.59
CA ILE A 403 22.40 7.08 34.29
C ILE A 403 22.94 5.67 34.05
N TYR A 404 22.51 5.05 32.96
CA TYR A 404 22.88 3.71 32.58
C TYR A 404 23.62 3.69 31.25
N TRP A 405 24.73 2.96 31.20
CA TRP A 405 25.52 2.77 29.99
C TRP A 405 25.59 1.31 29.58
N LYS A 406 25.61 1.09 28.27
CA LYS A 406 25.93 -0.19 27.65
C LYS A 406 27.06 0.01 26.65
N CYS A 407 28.28 -0.25 27.11
CA CYS A 407 29.46 -0.17 26.27
C CYS A 407 29.71 -1.50 25.54
N ARG A 408 30.25 -1.44 24.32
CA ARG A 408 30.68 -2.64 23.60
C ARG A 408 31.90 -3.24 24.32
N GLN A 409 31.85 -4.53 24.65
CA GLN A 409 33.07 -5.25 25.01
C GLN A 409 33.90 -5.42 23.72
N GLU A 410 35.13 -4.91 23.74
CA GLU A 410 36.10 -5.11 22.65
C GLU A 410 36.33 -6.61 22.48
N GLU A 411 36.04 -7.13 21.28
CA GLU A 411 36.58 -8.41 20.79
C GLU A 411 37.80 -8.12 19.92
#